data_AF-A0A6S7H659-F1
#
_entry.id   AF-A0A6S7H659-F1
#
_cell.length_a   1.000
_cell.length_b   1.000
_cell.length_c   1.000
_cell.angle_alpha   90.00
_cell.angle_beta   90.00
_cell.angle_gamma   90.00
#
_symmetry.space_group_name_H-M   'P 1'
#
loop_
_entity.id
_entity.type
_entity.pdbx_description
1 polymer ?
#
loop_
_entity_poly.entity_id
_entity_poly.type
_entity_poly.pdbx_seq_one_letter_code
_entity_poly.pdbx_strand_id
1 'polypeptide(L)'
;MTHSKLEEGDLELIEVLKVHSPSISLSEIIQELPALEISMSAISRAIKNRLLSGEQYTREKLTRLARERFIPENMFYTQLFINYLSSKDPYKLKFFDEAGIKIPCVGTRTYGHSAKGTRSVEVVRKHESPNKTLNMLVSLDGPVYHNIVNGGTNTARFLMFFEEACEVANIETGRPCLEVGDIVVMDNLSAHHYEGGEILEEWFDTMGIELLYTPSYSPDLNQIELCFNKVKTVLNGGLKDLVHTNLNLAVAEAVDTITAHDMVGFYEHTSYLFVE
;
A
#
# COMPACT_ATOMS: atom_id res chain seq x y z
N MET A 1 -47.22 12.55 7.99
CA MET A 1 -46.31 12.32 9.13
C MET A 1 -45.39 13.53 9.23
N THR A 2 -45.50 14.28 10.31
CA THR A 2 -44.70 15.48 10.57
C THR A 2 -43.37 15.06 11.18
N HIS A 3 -42.31 15.04 10.37
CA HIS A 3 -40.95 14.78 10.87
C HIS A 3 -40.57 15.86 11.88
N SER A 4 -40.09 15.45 13.06
CA SER A 4 -39.54 16.38 14.05
C SER A 4 -38.26 17.04 13.50
N LYS A 5 -37.98 18.25 13.99
CA LYS A 5 -36.70 18.92 13.72
C LYS A 5 -35.66 18.38 14.71
N LEU A 6 -34.45 18.16 14.21
CA LEU A 6 -33.28 17.86 15.05
C LEU A 6 -33.04 19.02 16.01
N GLU A 7 -32.98 18.72 17.30
CA GLU A 7 -32.61 19.65 18.37
C GLU A 7 -31.09 19.71 18.54
N GLU A 8 -30.61 20.64 19.35
CA GLU A 8 -29.17 20.84 19.58
C GLU A 8 -28.51 19.60 20.18
N GLY A 9 -29.16 18.94 21.15
CA GLY A 9 -28.68 17.68 21.73
C GLY A 9 -28.64 16.52 20.73
N ASP A 10 -29.55 16.48 19.74
CA ASP A 10 -29.50 15.47 18.67
C ASP A 10 -28.29 15.68 17.76
N LEU A 11 -27.97 16.94 17.45
CA LEU A 11 -26.82 17.30 16.62
C LEU A 11 -25.51 16.96 17.33
N GLU A 12 -25.42 17.22 18.63
CA GLU A 12 -24.27 16.85 19.47
C GLU A 12 -24.08 15.32 19.48
N LEU A 13 -25.16 14.56 19.67
CA LEU A 13 -25.09 13.09 19.64
C LEU A 13 -24.64 12.56 18.26
N ILE A 14 -25.19 13.10 17.17
CA ILE A 14 -24.79 12.73 15.81
C ILE A 14 -23.30 12.97 15.59
N GLU A 15 -22.79 14.10 16.08
CA GLU A 15 -21.39 14.46 15.96
C GLU A 15 -20.48 13.51 16.76
N VAL A 16 -20.82 13.25 18.02
CA VAL A 16 -20.10 12.30 18.89
C VAL A 16 -20.06 10.90 18.26
N LEU A 17 -21.19 10.42 17.73
CA LEU A 17 -21.27 9.12 17.05
C LEU A 17 -20.39 9.08 15.80
N LYS A 18 -20.33 10.17 15.03
CA LYS A 18 -19.50 10.26 13.82
C LYS A 18 -18.00 10.34 14.13
N VAL A 19 -17.62 10.99 15.23
CA VAL A 19 -16.22 11.05 15.68
C VAL A 19 -15.76 9.69 16.21
N HIS A 20 -16.56 9.03 17.04
CA HIS A 20 -16.18 7.74 17.65
C HIS A 20 -16.31 6.56 16.68
N SER A 21 -17.27 6.62 15.76
CA SER A 21 -17.54 5.56 14.79
C SER A 21 -17.80 6.16 13.41
N PRO A 22 -16.74 6.57 12.67
CA PRO A 22 -16.89 7.19 11.36
C PRO A 22 -17.71 6.35 10.36
N SER A 23 -17.65 5.02 10.49
CA SER A 23 -18.37 4.05 9.67
C SER A 23 -19.87 3.93 9.96
N ILE A 24 -20.38 4.53 11.04
CA ILE A 24 -21.78 4.38 11.45
C ILE A 24 -22.72 4.82 10.32
N SER A 25 -23.72 3.99 10.04
CA SER A 25 -24.73 4.23 9.01
C SER A 25 -25.78 5.23 9.48
N LEU A 26 -26.49 5.84 8.54
CA LEU A 26 -27.61 6.74 8.88
C LEU A 26 -28.73 6.01 9.62
N SER A 27 -28.94 4.72 9.36
CA SER A 27 -29.94 3.89 10.04
C SER A 27 -29.55 3.59 11.49
N GLU A 28 -28.27 3.33 11.76
CA GLU A 28 -27.78 3.11 13.13
C GLU A 28 -27.88 4.41 13.94
N ILE A 29 -27.54 5.56 13.35
CA ILE A 29 -27.73 6.86 14.00
C ILE A 29 -29.22 7.09 14.39
N ILE A 30 -30.17 6.68 13.55
CA ILE A 30 -31.61 6.80 13.86
C ILE A 30 -32.00 5.92 15.06
N GLN A 31 -31.38 4.74 15.22
CA GLN A 31 -31.67 3.83 16.32
C GLN A 31 -31.15 4.37 17.66
N GLU A 32 -30.04 5.10 17.65
CA GLU A 32 -29.44 5.72 18.83
C GLU A 32 -30.12 7.05 19.23
N LEU A 33 -30.82 7.70 18.30
CA LEU A 33 -31.55 8.94 18.58
C LEU A 33 -32.83 8.66 19.39
N PRO A 34 -33.11 9.42 20.45
CA PRO A 34 -34.26 9.18 21.30
C PRO A 34 -35.58 9.41 20.54
N ALA A 35 -36.30 8.33 20.25
CA ALA A 35 -37.74 8.24 19.90
C ALA A 35 -38.34 9.35 18.99
N LEU A 36 -37.59 9.85 18.01
CA LEU A 36 -38.09 10.81 17.03
C LEU A 36 -38.22 10.12 15.66
N GLU A 37 -39.35 10.31 14.97
CA GLU A 37 -39.55 9.90 13.56
C GLU A 37 -38.72 10.80 12.60
N ILE A 38 -37.39 10.76 12.74
CA ILE A 38 -36.47 11.54 11.93
C ILE A 38 -36.19 10.80 10.63
N SER A 39 -36.37 11.50 9.50
CA SER A 39 -36.01 10.94 8.20
C SER A 39 -34.49 10.86 8.02
N MET A 40 -34.00 9.83 7.32
CA MET A 40 -32.58 9.71 6.94
C MET A 40 -32.05 10.96 6.24
N SER A 41 -32.90 11.65 5.46
CA SER A 41 -32.53 12.86 4.74
C SER A 41 -32.25 14.06 5.66
N ALA A 42 -32.87 14.10 6.84
CA ALA A 42 -32.66 15.15 7.83
C ALA A 42 -31.28 14.99 8.49
N ILE A 43 -30.93 13.76 8.87
CA ILE A 43 -29.60 13.42 9.42
C ILE A 43 -28.51 13.64 8.38
N SER A 44 -28.72 13.20 7.13
CA SER A 44 -27.75 13.42 6.06
C SER A 44 -27.50 14.92 5.80
N ARG A 45 -28.53 15.76 5.90
CA ARG A 45 -28.38 17.22 5.81
C ARG A 45 -27.69 17.82 7.02
N ALA A 46 -27.95 17.27 8.21
CA ALA A 46 -27.30 17.71 9.44
C ALA A 46 -25.79 17.46 9.41
N ILE A 47 -25.38 16.24 9.08
CA ILE A 47 -23.96 15.84 8.96
C ILE A 47 -23.20 16.74 7.97
N LYS A 48 -23.84 17.15 6.87
CA LYS A 48 -23.18 17.98 5.86
C LYS A 48 -23.00 19.43 6.27
N ASN A 49 -23.98 20.02 6.96
CA ASN A 49 -24.10 21.49 7.03
C ASN A 49 -24.59 22.04 8.37
N ARG A 50 -24.90 21.22 9.38
CA ARG A 50 -25.56 21.67 10.62
C ARG A 50 -24.99 21.06 11.90
N LEU A 51 -23.81 20.44 11.86
CA LEU A 51 -23.13 19.99 13.07
C LEU A 51 -22.61 21.18 13.88
N LEU A 52 -22.39 20.98 15.18
CA LEU A 52 -22.12 22.06 16.13
C LEU A 52 -20.69 22.60 16.02
N SER A 53 -19.73 21.75 15.65
CA SER A 53 -18.36 22.20 15.33
C SER A 53 -18.28 23.14 14.11
N GLY A 54 -19.30 23.14 13.25
CA GLY A 54 -19.23 23.80 11.94
C GLY A 54 -18.39 23.05 10.90
N GLU A 55 -17.87 21.87 11.24
CA GLU A 55 -17.15 21.02 10.29
C GLU A 55 -18.10 20.37 9.29
N GLN A 56 -17.65 20.25 8.03
CA GLN A 56 -18.41 19.62 6.96
C GLN A 56 -17.92 18.19 6.75
N TYR A 57 -18.75 17.21 7.09
CA TYR A 57 -18.40 15.82 6.93
C TYR A 57 -18.75 15.34 5.52
N THR A 58 -17.74 14.99 4.75
CA THR A 58 -17.86 14.35 3.43
C THR A 58 -17.74 12.84 3.54
N ARG A 59 -18.15 12.13 2.49
CA ARG A 59 -18.02 10.67 2.44
C ARG A 59 -16.67 10.31 1.84
N GLU A 60 -15.72 10.00 2.70
CA GLU A 60 -14.37 9.58 2.31
C GLU A 60 -14.18 8.06 2.43
N LYS A 61 -13.11 7.55 1.82
CA LYS A 61 -12.70 6.16 1.97
C LYS A 61 -12.18 5.95 3.40
N LEU A 62 -12.74 4.96 4.10
CA LEU A 62 -12.31 4.63 5.47
C LEU A 62 -10.96 3.92 5.46
N THR A 63 -9.98 4.48 6.16
CA THR A 63 -8.71 3.81 6.47
C THR A 63 -8.92 2.95 7.72
N ARG A 64 -8.64 1.65 7.64
CA ARG A 64 -8.68 0.74 8.79
C ARG A 64 -7.24 0.46 9.23
N LEU A 65 -6.93 0.81 10.46
CA LEU A 65 -5.63 0.54 11.07
C LEU A 65 -5.77 -0.61 12.06
N ALA A 66 -4.81 -1.53 12.01
CA ALA A 66 -4.72 -2.62 12.97
C ALA A 66 -4.43 -2.06 14.37
N ARG A 67 -5.05 -2.62 15.41
CA ARG A 67 -4.85 -2.15 16.79
C ARG A 67 -3.44 -2.49 17.26
N GLU A 68 -2.93 -3.61 16.77
CA GLU A 68 -1.60 -4.15 16.98
C GLU A 68 -0.51 -3.15 16.62
N ARG A 69 -0.77 -2.27 15.65
CA ARG A 69 0.13 -1.17 15.28
C ARG A 69 0.45 -0.24 16.45
N PHE A 70 -0.52 0.00 17.34
CA PHE A 70 -0.44 0.97 18.44
C PHE A 70 -0.09 0.34 19.80
N ILE A 71 0.36 -0.92 19.79
CA ILE A 71 0.91 -1.56 20.98
C ILE A 71 2.21 -0.82 21.37
N PRO A 72 2.44 -0.50 22.66
CA PRO A 72 3.61 0.27 23.10
C PRO A 72 4.96 -0.27 22.60
N GLU A 73 5.11 -1.60 22.58
CA GLU A 73 6.29 -2.28 22.08
C GLU A 73 6.51 -2.03 20.58
N ASN A 74 5.46 -2.13 19.76
CA ASN A 74 5.54 -1.86 18.32
C ASN A 74 5.77 -0.38 18.03
N MET A 75 5.16 0.52 18.82
CA MET A 75 5.41 1.96 18.71
C MET A 75 6.86 2.32 19.05
N PHE A 76 7.42 1.70 20.09
CA PHE A 76 8.82 1.89 20.46
C PHE A 76 9.76 1.38 19.36
N TYR A 77 9.49 0.17 18.84
CA TYR A 77 10.24 -0.37 17.70
C TYR A 77 10.14 0.52 16.46
N THR A 78 8.95 1.04 16.16
CA THR A 78 8.72 1.99 15.06
C THR A 78 9.59 3.23 15.20
N GLN A 79 9.68 3.79 16.41
CA GLN A 79 10.53 4.95 16.67
C GLN A 79 12.01 4.62 16.50
N LEU A 80 12.46 3.47 17.00
CA LEU A 80 13.84 3.01 16.82
C LEU A 80 14.18 2.78 15.34
N PHE A 81 13.28 2.14 14.60
CA PHE A 81 13.41 1.88 13.17
C PHE A 81 13.56 3.18 12.38
N ILE A 82 12.70 4.17 12.64
CA ILE A 82 12.77 5.49 12.02
C ILE A 82 14.10 6.18 12.35
N ASN A 83 14.47 6.25 13.64
CA ASN A 83 15.71 6.87 14.06
C ASN A 83 16.93 6.18 13.44
N TYR A 84 16.89 4.86 13.34
CA TYR A 84 17.95 4.07 12.74
C TYR A 84 18.10 4.39 11.24
N LEU A 85 17.03 4.21 10.45
CA LEU A 85 17.08 4.44 9.01
C LEU A 85 17.40 5.89 8.64
N SER A 86 16.86 6.87 9.39
CA SER A 86 17.18 8.29 9.17
C SER A 86 18.66 8.64 9.39
N SER A 87 19.39 7.81 10.14
CA SER A 87 20.83 8.00 10.37
C SER A 87 21.72 7.37 9.30
N LYS A 88 21.13 6.60 8.37
CA LYS A 88 21.86 5.85 7.34
C LYS A 88 21.86 6.60 6.02
N ASP A 89 22.81 6.24 5.16
CA ASP A 89 22.85 6.74 3.79
C ASP A 89 21.65 6.17 2.99
N PRO A 90 20.76 7.00 2.45
CA PRO A 90 19.62 6.55 1.66
C PRO A 90 19.99 5.67 0.46
N TYR A 91 21.18 5.84 -0.14
CA TYR A 91 21.63 5.01 -1.27
C TYR A 91 21.95 3.56 -0.88
N LYS A 92 22.24 3.34 0.41
CA LYS A 92 22.51 2.03 1.00
C LYS A 92 21.24 1.29 1.42
N LEU A 93 20.08 1.96 1.41
CA LEU A 93 18.80 1.33 1.72
C LEU A 93 18.23 0.64 0.49
N LYS A 94 17.92 -0.65 0.62
CA LYS A 94 17.27 -1.48 -0.42
C LYS A 94 15.98 -2.03 0.15
N PHE A 95 14.84 -1.76 -0.48
CA PHE A 95 13.53 -2.26 -0.02
C PHE A 95 13.10 -3.45 -0.85
N PHE A 96 12.68 -4.53 -0.19
CA PHE A 96 12.14 -5.72 -0.83
C PHE A 96 10.70 -5.96 -0.37
N ASP A 97 9.83 -6.30 -1.32
CA ASP A 97 8.47 -6.77 -1.07
C ASP A 97 7.89 -7.47 -2.30
N GLU A 98 6.70 -8.07 -2.13
CA GLU A 98 6.00 -8.88 -3.12
C GLU A 98 4.61 -8.33 -3.43
N ALA A 99 4.30 -8.19 -4.72
CA ALA A 99 2.98 -7.75 -5.17
C ALA A 99 2.29 -8.80 -6.04
N GLY A 100 1.06 -9.17 -5.65
CA GLY A 100 0.19 -9.99 -6.50
C GLY A 100 -0.28 -9.24 -7.75
N ILE A 101 0.03 -9.78 -8.92
CA ILE A 101 -0.41 -9.29 -10.23
C ILE A 101 -1.27 -10.37 -10.90
N LYS A 102 -2.57 -10.06 -11.07
CA LYS A 102 -3.52 -10.96 -11.75
C LYS A 102 -4.52 -10.17 -12.58
N ILE A 103 -4.96 -10.76 -13.69
CA ILE A 103 -6.12 -10.26 -14.45
C ILE A 103 -7.38 -10.82 -13.74
N PRO A 104 -8.39 -9.99 -13.40
CA PRO A 104 -8.64 -8.62 -13.84
C PRO A 104 -8.20 -7.51 -12.85
N CYS A 105 -7.42 -7.82 -11.81
CA CYS A 105 -6.96 -6.79 -10.86
C CYS A 105 -6.03 -5.75 -11.50
N VAL A 106 -5.36 -6.11 -12.60
CA VAL A 106 -4.63 -5.21 -13.48
C VAL A 106 -5.11 -5.34 -14.93
N GLY A 107 -4.94 -4.30 -15.74
CA GLY A 107 -5.36 -4.25 -17.14
C GLY A 107 -6.88 -4.07 -17.35
N THR A 108 -7.63 -3.78 -16.29
CA THR A 108 -9.08 -3.55 -16.36
C THR A 108 -9.46 -2.28 -15.61
N ARG A 109 -10.09 -1.32 -16.29
CA ARG A 109 -10.58 -0.10 -15.66
C ARG A 109 -11.85 -0.41 -14.86
N THR A 110 -11.86 -0.02 -13.60
CA THR A 110 -13.00 -0.23 -12.70
C THR A 110 -14.01 0.93 -12.72
N TYR A 111 -13.61 2.08 -13.26
CA TYR A 111 -14.43 3.28 -13.35
C TYR A 111 -14.62 3.72 -14.80
N GLY A 112 -15.81 4.25 -15.09
CA GLY A 112 -16.20 4.80 -16.39
C GLY A 112 -17.34 5.81 -16.22
N HIS A 113 -17.68 6.49 -17.31
CA HIS A 113 -18.72 7.51 -17.31
C HIS A 113 -19.98 7.00 -18.02
N SER A 114 -21.15 7.32 -17.44
CA SER A 114 -22.46 7.06 -18.03
C SER A 114 -23.39 8.25 -17.78
N ALA A 115 -24.50 8.32 -18.53
CA ALA A 115 -25.53 9.29 -18.25
C ALA A 115 -26.06 9.14 -16.81
N LYS A 116 -26.48 10.26 -16.20
CA LYS A 116 -26.98 10.25 -14.82
C LYS A 116 -28.15 9.28 -14.69
N GLY A 117 -28.04 8.31 -13.77
CA GLY A 117 -29.06 7.28 -13.53
C GLY A 117 -28.93 6.02 -14.39
N THR A 118 -27.94 5.93 -15.28
CA THR A 118 -27.67 4.72 -16.06
C THR A 118 -26.36 4.06 -15.64
N ARG A 119 -26.25 2.75 -15.85
CA ARG A 119 -25.03 1.99 -15.55
C ARG A 119 -24.01 2.17 -16.66
N SER A 120 -22.75 2.42 -16.29
CA SER A 120 -21.61 2.31 -17.22
C SER A 120 -21.36 0.84 -17.53
N VAL A 121 -21.47 0.46 -18.80
CA VAL A 121 -21.32 -0.94 -19.27
C VAL A 121 -20.28 -0.97 -20.37
N GLU A 122 -19.23 -1.75 -20.15
CA GLU A 122 -18.20 -2.08 -21.14
C GLU A 122 -18.24 -3.60 -21.37
N VAL A 123 -18.29 -4.03 -22.63
CA VAL A 123 -18.29 -5.46 -22.99
C VAL A 123 -16.84 -5.87 -23.25
N VAL A 124 -16.28 -6.70 -22.38
CA VAL A 124 -14.89 -7.14 -22.44
C VAL A 124 -14.83 -8.66 -22.39
N ARG A 125 -13.85 -9.27 -23.06
CA ARG A 125 -13.56 -10.70 -22.87
C ARG A 125 -13.04 -10.94 -21.45
N LYS A 126 -13.65 -11.87 -20.73
CA LYS A 126 -13.18 -12.27 -19.40
C LYS A 126 -11.91 -13.10 -19.54
N HIS A 127 -10.75 -12.45 -19.40
CA HIS A 127 -9.47 -13.12 -19.27
C HIS A 127 -9.19 -13.35 -17.78
N GLU A 128 -8.98 -14.60 -17.39
CA GLU A 128 -8.51 -14.96 -16.05
C GLU A 128 -7.08 -15.47 -16.20
N SER A 129 -6.12 -14.77 -15.62
CA SER A 129 -4.75 -15.25 -15.54
C SER A 129 -4.54 -16.00 -14.22
N PRO A 130 -3.64 -17.00 -14.17
CA PRO A 130 -3.16 -17.49 -12.89
C PRO A 130 -2.56 -16.34 -12.07
N ASN A 131 -2.65 -16.44 -10.74
CA ASN A 131 -2.04 -15.46 -9.84
C ASN A 131 -0.53 -15.46 -10.09
N LYS A 132 0.01 -14.31 -10.50
CA LYS A 132 1.44 -14.08 -10.56
C LYS A 132 1.84 -13.16 -9.41
N THR A 133 3.06 -13.31 -8.95
CA THR A 133 3.65 -12.49 -7.89
C THR A 133 4.87 -11.81 -8.49
N LEU A 134 4.92 -10.49 -8.39
CA LEU A 134 6.09 -9.69 -8.73
C LEU A 134 6.87 -9.47 -7.45
N ASN A 135 8.09 -10.01 -7.39
CA ASN A 135 9.03 -9.71 -6.32
C ASN A 135 9.98 -8.64 -6.84
N MET A 136 10.27 -7.64 -6.01
CA MET A 136 11.07 -6.52 -6.44
C MET A 136 11.97 -6.05 -5.30
N LEU A 137 13.20 -5.70 -5.65
CA LEU A 137 14.19 -5.05 -4.81
C LEU A 137 14.44 -3.66 -5.40
N VAL A 138 14.19 -2.61 -4.62
CA VAL A 138 14.33 -1.22 -5.05
C VAL A 138 15.34 -0.47 -4.21
N SER A 139 16.02 0.48 -4.83
CA SER A 139 16.91 1.44 -4.18
C SER A 139 16.51 2.87 -4.54
N LEU A 140 17.20 3.86 -3.98
CA LEU A 140 16.96 5.26 -4.35
C LEU A 140 17.16 5.54 -5.85
N ASP A 141 18.03 4.79 -6.53
CA ASP A 141 18.25 4.95 -7.97
C ASP A 141 17.15 4.31 -8.84
N GLY A 142 16.30 3.48 -8.25
CA GLY A 142 15.24 2.73 -8.96
C GLY A 142 15.21 1.25 -8.60
N PRO A 143 14.39 0.47 -9.34
CA PRO A 143 14.36 -0.98 -9.23
C PRO A 143 15.72 -1.59 -9.58
N VAL A 144 16.27 -2.35 -8.65
CA VAL A 144 17.59 -2.99 -8.78
C VAL A 144 17.43 -4.39 -9.37
N TYR A 145 16.50 -5.17 -8.84
CA TYR A 145 16.19 -6.50 -9.32
C TYR A 145 14.70 -6.78 -9.18
N HIS A 146 14.13 -7.53 -10.12
CA HIS A 146 12.76 -8.00 -10.03
C HIS A 146 12.60 -9.35 -10.72
N ASN A 147 11.68 -10.17 -10.24
CA ASN A 147 11.28 -11.38 -10.95
C ASN A 147 9.76 -11.61 -10.84
N ILE A 148 9.24 -12.47 -11.73
CA ILE A 148 7.81 -12.77 -11.80
C ILE A 148 7.63 -14.28 -11.59
N VAL A 149 6.98 -14.62 -10.50
CA VAL A 149 6.74 -16.01 -10.09
C VAL A 149 5.28 -16.38 -10.32
N ASN A 150 5.03 -17.63 -10.74
CA ASN A 150 3.67 -18.16 -10.81
C ASN A 150 3.26 -18.74 -9.43
N GLY A 151 2.15 -18.25 -8.88
CA GLY A 151 1.65 -18.63 -7.55
C GLY A 151 2.35 -17.89 -6.41
N GLY A 152 2.10 -18.35 -5.18
CA GLY A 152 2.75 -17.79 -3.99
C GLY A 152 4.26 -18.05 -3.96
N THR A 153 4.98 -17.19 -3.26
CA THR A 153 6.40 -17.39 -2.96
C THR A 153 6.53 -18.43 -1.86
N ASN A 154 7.45 -19.37 -2.04
CA ASN A 154 7.84 -20.35 -1.02
C ASN A 154 9.26 -20.00 -0.56
N THR A 155 9.69 -20.49 0.61
CA THR A 155 11.02 -20.23 1.19
C THR A 155 12.16 -20.44 0.20
N ALA A 156 12.13 -21.50 -0.60
CA ALA A 156 13.16 -21.75 -1.62
C ALA A 156 13.18 -20.68 -2.73
N ARG A 157 12.01 -20.24 -3.20
CA ARG A 157 11.93 -19.20 -4.25
C ARG A 157 12.35 -17.82 -3.73
N PHE A 158 12.09 -17.59 -2.45
CA PHE A 158 12.51 -16.41 -1.74
C PHE A 158 14.05 -16.33 -1.65
N LEU A 159 14.71 -17.41 -1.22
CA LEU A 159 16.19 -17.46 -1.19
C LEU A 159 16.80 -17.37 -2.59
N MET A 160 16.22 -18.08 -3.57
CA MET A 160 16.66 -17.97 -4.97
C MET A 160 16.56 -16.55 -5.52
N PHE A 161 15.55 -15.76 -5.11
CA PHE A 161 15.46 -14.36 -5.53
C PHE A 161 16.71 -13.56 -5.12
N PHE A 162 17.16 -13.73 -3.88
CA PHE A 162 18.34 -13.03 -3.37
C PHE A 162 19.64 -13.59 -3.94
N GLU A 163 19.70 -14.89 -4.21
CA GLU A 163 20.80 -15.50 -4.95
C GLU A 163 20.96 -14.92 -6.34
N GLU A 164 19.88 -14.89 -7.12
CA GLU A 164 19.87 -14.25 -8.43
C GLU A 164 20.19 -12.75 -8.33
N ALA A 165 19.65 -12.04 -7.33
CA ALA A 165 19.95 -10.63 -7.13
C ALA A 165 21.45 -10.38 -6.89
N CYS A 166 22.10 -11.19 -6.06
CA CYS A 166 23.54 -11.08 -5.77
C CYS A 166 24.42 -11.33 -7.01
N GLU A 167 23.98 -12.19 -7.94
CA GLU A 167 24.71 -12.49 -9.17
C GLU A 167 24.55 -11.41 -10.25
N VAL A 168 23.45 -10.66 -10.21
CA VAL A 168 23.17 -9.62 -11.19
C VAL A 168 23.95 -8.35 -10.84
N ALA A 169 24.57 -7.76 -11.86
CA ALA A 169 25.13 -6.42 -11.80
C ALA A 169 24.26 -5.46 -12.61
N ASN A 170 24.14 -4.24 -12.11
CA ASN A 170 23.50 -3.16 -12.85
C ASN A 170 24.26 -2.92 -14.17
N ILE A 171 23.53 -2.94 -15.29
CA ILE A 171 24.13 -2.86 -16.63
C ILE A 171 24.80 -1.51 -16.88
N GLU A 172 24.26 -0.43 -16.32
CA GLU A 172 24.75 0.93 -16.54
C GLU A 172 25.95 1.26 -15.66
N THR A 173 25.90 0.88 -14.38
CA THR A 173 26.95 1.21 -13.41
C THR A 173 28.01 0.13 -13.25
N GLY A 174 27.71 -1.10 -13.70
CA GLY A 174 28.56 -2.28 -13.53
C GLY A 174 28.70 -2.75 -12.08
N ARG A 175 27.92 -2.16 -11.15
CA ARG A 175 27.95 -2.49 -9.72
C ARG A 175 27.03 -3.68 -9.42
N PRO A 176 27.38 -4.55 -8.46
CA PRO A 176 26.47 -5.55 -7.93
C PRO A 176 25.16 -4.91 -7.45
N CYS A 177 24.05 -5.64 -7.55
CA CYS A 177 22.77 -5.21 -7.00
C CYS A 177 22.80 -5.04 -5.47
N LEU A 178 23.59 -5.88 -4.79
CA LEU A 178 23.78 -5.90 -3.35
C LEU A 178 25.28 -5.81 -3.05
N GLU A 179 25.67 -4.84 -2.24
CA GLU A 179 27.05 -4.57 -1.88
C GLU A 179 27.25 -4.55 -0.36
N VAL A 180 28.51 -4.68 0.08
CA VAL A 180 28.88 -4.53 1.49
C VAL A 180 28.38 -3.18 2.03
N GLY A 181 27.76 -3.21 3.21
CA GLY A 181 27.18 -2.06 3.89
C GLY A 181 25.79 -1.67 3.41
N ASP A 182 25.19 -2.40 2.48
CA ASP A 182 23.78 -2.24 2.13
C ASP A 182 22.88 -2.74 3.26
N ILE A 183 21.70 -2.14 3.38
CA ILE A 183 20.66 -2.50 4.36
C ILE A 183 19.43 -2.91 3.57
N VAL A 184 19.06 -4.18 3.64
CA VAL A 184 17.86 -4.72 3.01
C VAL A 184 16.70 -4.62 4.00
N VAL A 185 15.68 -3.86 3.64
CA VAL A 185 14.47 -3.64 4.44
C VAL A 185 13.33 -4.48 3.88
N MET A 186 12.65 -5.22 4.75
CA MET A 186 11.62 -6.20 4.39
C MET A 186 10.38 -6.11 5.27
N ASP A 187 9.21 -6.53 4.78
CA ASP A 187 8.02 -6.62 5.63
C ASP A 187 8.18 -7.71 6.70
N ASN A 188 7.70 -7.43 7.91
CA ASN A 188 7.65 -8.35 9.04
C ASN A 188 6.42 -9.27 8.91
N LEU A 189 6.35 -9.98 7.78
CA LEU A 189 5.40 -11.07 7.60
C LEU A 189 6.04 -12.35 8.11
N SER A 190 5.23 -13.19 8.77
CA SER A 190 5.70 -14.49 9.27
C SER A 190 6.38 -15.31 8.17
N ALA A 191 5.90 -15.22 6.92
CA ALA A 191 6.51 -15.87 5.76
C ALA A 191 7.99 -15.51 5.54
N HIS A 192 8.41 -14.29 5.92
CA HIS A 192 9.80 -13.82 5.82
C HIS A 192 10.65 -14.11 7.05
N HIS A 193 10.05 -14.60 8.15
CA HIS A 193 10.72 -14.86 9.44
C HIS A 193 10.98 -16.34 9.74
N TYR A 194 10.40 -17.27 8.98
CA TYR A 194 10.71 -18.70 9.14
C TYR A 194 12.14 -19.00 8.67
N GLU A 195 12.46 -20.28 8.49
CA GLU A 195 13.76 -20.81 8.06
C GLU A 195 14.46 -20.00 6.96
N GLY A 196 13.72 -19.43 5.99
CA GLY A 196 14.33 -18.60 4.94
C GLY A 196 14.84 -17.24 5.38
N GLY A 197 14.22 -16.62 6.38
CA GLY A 197 14.68 -15.34 6.93
C GLY A 197 15.98 -15.49 7.70
N GLU A 198 16.04 -16.48 8.59
CA GLU A 198 17.25 -16.80 9.36
C GLU A 198 18.43 -17.18 8.45
N ILE A 199 18.18 -18.03 7.44
CA ILE A 199 19.21 -18.38 6.44
C ILE A 199 19.68 -17.14 5.67
N LEU A 200 18.76 -16.25 5.31
CA LEU A 200 19.09 -15.03 4.58
C LEU A 200 19.91 -14.07 5.45
N GLU A 201 19.54 -13.90 6.72
CA GLU A 201 20.26 -13.08 7.70
C GLU A 201 21.69 -13.59 7.88
N GLU A 202 21.88 -14.89 8.15
CA GLU A 202 23.21 -15.50 8.27
C GLU A 202 24.04 -15.30 7.00
N TRP A 203 23.42 -15.45 5.83
CA TRP A 203 24.12 -15.27 4.56
C TRP A 203 24.50 -13.80 4.33
N PHE A 204 23.59 -12.86 4.58
CA PHE A 204 23.83 -11.43 4.47
C PHE A 204 24.92 -10.95 5.42
N ASP A 205 24.97 -11.48 6.63
CA ASP A 205 26.05 -11.22 7.59
C ASP A 205 27.42 -11.60 7.03
N THR A 206 27.54 -12.73 6.31
CA THR A 206 28.81 -13.11 5.66
C THR A 206 29.23 -12.16 4.54
N MET A 207 28.27 -11.44 3.95
CA MET A 207 28.49 -10.44 2.90
C MET A 207 28.58 -9.02 3.46
N GLY A 208 28.41 -8.83 4.77
CA GLY A 208 28.36 -7.50 5.41
C GLY A 208 27.15 -6.68 4.96
N ILE A 209 26.04 -7.34 4.66
CA ILE A 209 24.73 -6.74 4.35
C ILE A 209 23.87 -6.90 5.61
N GLU A 210 23.13 -5.85 5.97
CA GLU A 210 22.23 -5.90 7.12
C GLU A 210 20.80 -6.20 6.67
N LEU A 211 20.14 -7.15 7.33
CA LEU A 211 18.71 -7.42 7.15
C LEU A 211 17.90 -6.70 8.22
N LEU A 212 16.92 -5.88 7.81
CA LEU A 212 16.06 -5.13 8.71
C LEU A 212 14.59 -5.37 8.36
N TYR A 213 13.76 -5.58 9.37
CA TYR A 213 12.33 -5.78 9.18
C TYR A 213 11.54 -4.50 9.51
N THR A 214 10.47 -4.23 8.77
CA THR A 214 9.59 -3.09 9.07
C THR A 214 8.76 -3.37 10.33
N PRO A 215 8.35 -2.33 11.06
CA PRO A 215 7.41 -2.50 12.16
C PRO A 215 6.10 -3.15 11.70
N SER A 216 5.51 -3.98 12.56
CA SER A 216 4.29 -4.71 12.21
C SER A 216 3.16 -3.74 11.85
N TYR A 217 2.38 -4.09 10.81
CA TYR A 217 1.27 -3.27 10.30
C TYR A 217 1.64 -1.84 9.92
N SER A 218 2.88 -1.63 9.45
CA SER A 218 3.39 -0.32 9.01
C SER A 218 3.84 -0.31 7.54
N PRO A 219 2.95 -0.64 6.57
CA PRO A 219 3.29 -0.63 5.14
C PRO A 219 3.59 0.78 4.62
N ASP A 220 3.16 1.83 5.34
CA ASP A 220 3.51 3.22 5.09
C ASP A 220 5.01 3.52 5.28
N LEU A 221 5.74 2.65 5.99
CA LEU A 221 7.19 2.72 6.13
C LEU A 221 7.94 1.90 5.06
N ASN A 222 7.24 1.40 4.04
CA ASN A 222 7.86 0.69 2.94
C ASN A 222 7.61 1.43 1.61
N GLN A 223 8.65 2.05 1.06
CA GLN A 223 8.54 2.89 -0.15
C GLN A 223 8.15 2.07 -1.38
N ILE A 224 8.41 0.76 -1.38
CA ILE A 224 8.11 -0.11 -2.51
C ILE A 224 6.62 -0.20 -2.82
N GLU A 225 5.75 0.09 -1.85
CA GLU A 225 4.30 0.18 -2.06
C GLU A 225 3.95 1.28 -3.09
N LEU A 226 4.68 2.40 -3.08
CA LEU A 226 4.52 3.46 -4.08
C LEU A 226 5.01 3.01 -5.46
N CYS A 227 6.09 2.23 -5.51
CA CYS A 227 6.57 1.61 -6.74
C CYS A 227 5.51 0.67 -7.33
N PHE A 228 4.91 -0.20 -6.51
CA PHE A 228 3.83 -1.09 -6.96
C PHE A 228 2.59 -0.32 -7.41
N ASN A 229 2.25 0.78 -6.75
CA ASN A 229 1.15 1.64 -7.19
C ASN A 229 1.42 2.25 -8.57
N LYS A 230 2.65 2.70 -8.83
CA LYS A 230 3.07 3.19 -10.15
C LYS A 230 2.99 2.09 -11.21
N VAL A 231 3.57 0.91 -10.95
CA VAL A 231 3.50 -0.26 -11.84
C VAL A 231 2.04 -0.60 -12.18
N LYS A 232 1.18 -0.76 -11.17
CA LYS A 232 -0.25 -1.06 -11.38
C LYS A 232 -0.96 0.03 -12.18
N THR A 233 -0.58 1.31 -12.01
CA THR A 233 -1.14 2.42 -12.78
C THR A 233 -0.77 2.33 -14.26
N VAL A 234 0.50 2.05 -14.56
CA VAL A 234 0.99 1.87 -15.94
C VAL A 234 0.32 0.67 -16.61
N LEU A 235 0.21 -0.47 -15.90
CA LEU A 235 -0.48 -1.67 -16.38
C LEU A 235 -1.97 -1.44 -16.69
N ASN A 236 -2.66 -0.62 -15.91
CA ASN A 236 -4.07 -0.27 -16.12
C ASN A 236 -4.29 0.82 -17.19
N GLY A 237 -3.22 1.57 -17.50
CA GLY A 237 -3.22 2.68 -18.43
C GLY A 237 -2.60 2.31 -19.78
N GLY A 238 -1.31 2.62 -19.92
CA GLY A 238 -0.59 2.55 -21.20
C GLY A 238 -0.31 1.15 -21.71
N LEU A 239 -0.22 0.15 -20.82
CA LEU A 239 0.12 -1.23 -21.20
C LEU A 239 -1.07 -2.19 -21.19
N LYS A 240 -2.30 -1.66 -21.23
CA LYS A 240 -3.53 -2.47 -21.13
C LYS A 240 -3.56 -3.62 -22.14
N ASP A 241 -3.27 -3.34 -23.40
CA ASP A 241 -3.34 -4.36 -24.46
C ASP A 241 -2.24 -5.41 -24.32
N LEU A 242 -1.07 -4.98 -23.85
CA LEU A 242 0.07 -5.86 -23.60
C LEU A 242 -0.19 -6.77 -22.40
N VAL A 243 -0.85 -6.29 -21.34
CA VAL A 243 -1.25 -7.11 -20.18
C VAL A 243 -2.06 -8.33 -20.59
N HIS A 244 -3.00 -8.17 -21.53
CA HIS A 244 -3.85 -9.28 -22.01
C HIS A 244 -3.12 -10.23 -22.97
N THR A 245 -2.03 -9.77 -23.59
CA THR A 245 -1.24 -10.56 -24.56
C THR A 245 -0.08 -11.28 -23.89
N ASN A 246 0.73 -10.55 -23.12
CA ASN A 246 1.87 -11.04 -22.38
C ASN A 246 2.07 -10.22 -21.09
N LEU A 247 1.51 -10.73 -19.99
CA LEU A 247 1.60 -10.10 -18.68
C LEU A 247 3.05 -9.90 -18.20
N ASN A 248 3.95 -10.85 -18.47
CA ASN A 248 5.32 -10.76 -17.99
C ASN A 248 6.06 -9.59 -18.64
N LEU A 249 5.90 -9.42 -19.95
CA LEU A 249 6.51 -8.33 -20.68
C LEU A 249 5.92 -6.98 -20.26
N ALA A 250 4.60 -6.91 -20.07
CA ALA A 250 3.96 -5.69 -19.57
C ALA A 250 4.46 -5.27 -18.19
N VAL A 251 4.71 -6.24 -17.29
CA VAL A 251 5.25 -5.96 -15.96
C VAL A 251 6.69 -5.46 -16.05
N ALA A 252 7.55 -6.10 -16.85
CA ALA A 252 8.92 -5.64 -17.06
C ALA A 252 8.95 -4.19 -17.60
N GLU A 253 8.18 -3.91 -18.66
CA GLU A 253 8.07 -2.54 -19.21
C GLU A 253 7.52 -1.54 -18.19
N ALA A 254 6.59 -1.96 -17.32
CA ALA A 254 6.06 -1.10 -16.27
C ALA A 254 7.10 -0.79 -15.18
N VAL A 255 7.93 -1.77 -14.80
CA VAL A 255 9.02 -1.59 -13.84
C VAL A 255 10.07 -0.62 -14.39
N ASP A 256 10.41 -0.74 -15.68
CA ASP A 256 11.35 0.16 -16.37
C ASP A 256 10.88 1.63 -16.41
N THR A 257 9.59 1.90 -16.16
CA THR A 257 9.10 3.28 -16.06
C THR A 257 9.43 3.97 -14.74
N ILE A 258 9.90 3.24 -13.73
CA ILE A 258 10.29 3.80 -12.43
C ILE A 258 11.68 4.42 -12.58
N THR A 259 11.77 5.73 -12.39
CA THR A 259 13.02 6.48 -12.48
C THR A 259 13.54 6.86 -11.09
N ALA A 260 14.82 7.20 -10.99
CA ALA A 260 15.40 7.75 -9.76
C ALA A 260 14.65 9.00 -9.25
N HIS A 261 14.13 9.83 -10.15
CA HIS A 261 13.31 10.99 -9.76
C HIS A 261 12.01 10.58 -9.07
N ASP A 262 11.35 9.52 -9.54
CA ASP A 262 10.17 8.99 -8.85
C ASP A 262 10.52 8.46 -7.47
N MET A 263 11.64 7.74 -7.35
CA MET A 263 12.11 7.20 -6.08
C MET A 263 12.39 8.27 -5.05
N VAL A 264 13.04 9.37 -5.43
CA VAL A 264 13.24 10.53 -4.54
C VAL A 264 11.88 11.04 -4.05
N GLY A 265 10.91 11.24 -4.94
CA GLY A 265 9.57 11.67 -4.54
C GLY A 265 8.83 10.65 -3.65
N PHE A 266 9.06 9.35 -3.84
CA PHE A 266 8.50 8.30 -2.99
C PHE A 266 9.12 8.33 -1.58
N TYR A 267 10.43 8.55 -1.48
CA TYR A 267 11.13 8.66 -0.21
C TYR A 267 10.73 9.93 0.54
N GLU A 268 10.61 11.07 -0.15
CA GLU A 268 10.08 12.32 0.42
C GLU A 268 8.66 12.13 0.97
N HIS A 269 7.80 11.38 0.27
CA HIS A 269 6.45 11.10 0.73
C HIS A 269 6.41 10.38 2.08
N THR A 270 7.37 9.48 2.33
CA THR A 270 7.46 8.77 3.61
C THR A 270 8.01 9.63 4.76
N SER A 271 8.55 10.82 4.47
CA SER A 271 8.94 11.88 5.43
C SER A 271 10.02 11.54 6.47
N TYR A 272 10.40 10.27 6.68
CA TYR A 272 11.36 9.90 7.72
C TYR A 272 12.78 9.60 7.22
N LEU A 273 12.98 9.51 5.90
CA LEU A 273 14.31 9.25 5.30
C LEU A 273 15.06 10.53 4.88
N PHE A 274 14.33 11.62 4.64
CA PHE A 274 14.90 12.94 4.36
C PHE A 274 14.45 13.90 5.46
N VAL A 275 15.23 13.97 6.53
CA VAL A 275 15.04 14.99 7.56
C VAL A 275 15.81 16.22 7.10
N GLU A 276 15.11 17.30 6.75
CA GLU A 276 15.71 18.63 6.54
C GLU A 276 16.34 19.18 7.83
#